data_AF-A0A8J3MUU6-F1
#
_entry.id   AF-A0A8J3MUU6-F1
#
_cell.length_a   1.000
_cell.length_b   1.000
_cell.length_c   1.000
_cell.angle_alpha   90.00
_cell.angle_beta   90.00
_cell.angle_gamma   90.00
#
_symmetry.space_group_name_H-M   'P 1'
#
loop_
_entity.id
_entity.type
_entity.pdbx_description
1 polymer ?
#
loop_
_entity_poly.entity_id
_entity_poly.type
_entity_poly.pdbx_seq_one_letter_code
_entity_poly.pdbx_strand_id
1 'polypeptide(L)'
;MSAGAIQLPRLGMLRLKEHGYFPLDGKISSATIHEQAGRWFVSICVHEEAKDPQPATGDVIGVDLLIKQLATLSDGRTFENPKALRKKLTMLQCLSRRQSRKAKGSRNRQKARAAPLTDARSDRQRAPRRFAPSNRPDRGENPRPIKSGRV
;
A
#
# COMPACT_ATOMS: atom_id res chain seq x y z
N MET A 1 -26.39 -6.75 1.47
CA MET A 1 -25.31 -7.71 1.75
C MET A 1 -24.91 -7.56 3.21
N SER A 2 -24.84 -8.65 4.00
CA SER A 2 -24.32 -8.56 5.37
C SER A 2 -22.81 -8.37 5.32
N ALA A 3 -22.27 -7.54 6.21
CA ALA A 3 -20.91 -6.98 6.16
C ALA A 3 -19.73 -7.98 6.35
N GLY A 4 -19.93 -9.27 6.03
CA GLY A 4 -18.91 -10.31 6.20
C GLY A 4 -19.18 -11.59 5.40
N ALA A 5 -20.00 -11.54 4.35
CA ALA A 5 -20.23 -12.70 3.48
C ALA A 5 -20.34 -12.27 2.00
N ILE A 6 -20.02 -13.19 1.10
CA ILE A 6 -20.10 -13.01 -0.35
C ILE A 6 -20.95 -14.13 -0.95
N GLN A 7 -21.89 -13.78 -1.83
CA GLN A 7 -22.63 -14.75 -2.64
C GLN A 7 -21.88 -14.99 -3.95
N LEU A 8 -21.57 -16.25 -4.24
CA LEU A 8 -20.93 -16.66 -5.48
C LEU A 8 -21.85 -17.55 -6.31
N PRO A 9 -21.86 -17.44 -7.66
CA PRO A 9 -22.83 -18.13 -8.51
C PRO A 9 -22.89 -19.66 -8.32
N ARG A 10 -21.73 -20.30 -8.12
CA ARG A 10 -21.63 -21.77 -8.00
C ARG A 10 -21.42 -22.28 -6.58
N LEU A 11 -20.97 -21.42 -5.66
CA LEU A 11 -20.56 -21.84 -4.32
C LEU A 11 -21.51 -21.38 -3.21
N GLY A 12 -22.55 -20.62 -3.57
CA GLY A 12 -23.49 -20.11 -2.58
C GLY A 12 -22.89 -18.96 -1.77
N MET A 13 -23.42 -18.79 -0.55
CA MET A 13 -23.00 -17.76 0.39
C MET A 13 -21.78 -18.24 1.17
N LEU A 14 -20.66 -17.52 1.07
CA LEU A 14 -19.43 -17.81 1.80
C LEU A 14 -19.12 -16.71 2.80
N ARG A 15 -18.81 -17.09 4.04
CA ARG A 15 -18.38 -16.16 5.08
C ARG A 15 -16.93 -15.74 4.85
N LEU A 16 -16.69 -14.43 4.87
CA LEU A 16 -15.37 -13.83 4.75
C LEU A 16 -14.70 -13.72 6.11
N LYS A 17 -13.38 -13.94 6.15
CA LYS A 17 -12.57 -13.68 7.35
C LYS A 17 -12.35 -12.18 7.57
N GLU A 18 -12.16 -11.46 6.47
CA GLU A 18 -11.89 -10.02 6.43
C GLU A 18 -13.17 -9.26 6.08
N HIS A 19 -13.38 -8.11 6.71
CA HIS A 19 -14.58 -7.28 6.59
C HIS A 19 -14.19 -5.81 6.38
N GLY A 20 -15.08 -5.02 5.77
CA GLY A 20 -14.90 -3.58 5.58
C GLY A 20 -14.05 -3.14 4.37
N TYR A 21 -13.60 -4.07 3.53
CA TYR A 21 -12.83 -3.76 2.31
C TYR A 21 -13.67 -3.59 1.05
N PHE A 22 -14.91 -4.10 1.05
CA PHE A 22 -15.76 -4.09 -0.13
C PHE A 22 -16.61 -2.83 -0.16
N PRO A 23 -16.53 -2.00 -1.22
CA PRO A 23 -17.52 -0.96 -1.43
C PRO A 23 -18.87 -1.63 -1.61
N LEU A 24 -19.80 -1.39 -0.68
CA LEU A 24 -21.12 -2.03 -0.65
C LEU A 24 -22.01 -1.58 -1.81
N ASP A 25 -21.66 -0.45 -2.43
CA ASP A 25 -22.50 0.25 -3.40
C ASP A 25 -22.02 0.10 -4.85
N GLY A 26 -20.95 -0.69 -5.09
CA GLY A 26 -20.35 -0.85 -6.42
C GLY A 26 -20.87 -2.08 -7.18
N LYS A 27 -20.91 -1.99 -8.52
CA LYS A 27 -21.32 -3.11 -9.38
C LYS A 27 -20.18 -4.11 -9.55
N ILE A 28 -20.35 -5.32 -9.03
CA ILE A 28 -19.36 -6.40 -9.19
C ILE A 28 -19.31 -6.85 -10.65
N SER A 29 -18.11 -6.86 -11.24
CA SER A 29 -17.88 -7.38 -12.61
C SER A 29 -17.46 -8.84 -12.63
N SER A 30 -16.55 -9.22 -11.73
CA SER A 30 -15.99 -10.56 -11.66
C SER A 30 -15.47 -10.89 -10.27
N ALA A 31 -15.41 -12.18 -9.96
CA ALA A 31 -14.79 -12.70 -8.75
C ALA A 31 -13.85 -13.85 -9.11
N THR A 32 -12.61 -13.80 -8.63
CA THR A 32 -11.61 -14.85 -8.79
C THR A 32 -11.31 -15.48 -7.45
N ILE A 33 -11.46 -16.79 -7.36
CA ILE A 33 -11.11 -17.57 -6.18
C ILE A 33 -9.77 -18.24 -6.43
N HIS A 34 -8.87 -18.16 -5.46
CA HIS A 34 -7.56 -18.80 -5.57
C HIS A 34 -7.05 -19.24 -4.20
N GLU A 35 -6.36 -20.37 -4.19
CA GLU A 35 -5.70 -20.91 -3.01
C GLU A 35 -4.21 -20.57 -3.02
N GLN A 36 -3.71 -20.00 -1.94
CA GLN A 36 -2.29 -19.79 -1.72
C GLN A 36 -1.88 -20.11 -0.29
N ALA A 37 -0.83 -20.92 -0.17
CA ALA A 37 -0.27 -21.34 1.12
C ALA A 37 -1.33 -21.95 2.07
N GLY A 38 -2.24 -22.78 1.54
CA GLY A 38 -3.30 -23.44 2.30
C GLY A 38 -4.43 -22.51 2.74
N ARG A 39 -4.51 -21.29 2.17
CA ARG A 39 -5.55 -20.31 2.46
C ARG A 39 -6.26 -19.94 1.17
N TRP A 40 -7.58 -19.88 1.24
CA TRP A 40 -8.44 -19.44 0.14
C TRP A 40 -8.64 -17.93 0.19
N PHE A 41 -8.53 -17.30 -0.97
CA PHE A 41 -8.74 -15.88 -1.18
C PHE A 41 -9.78 -15.67 -2.28
N VAL A 42 -10.54 -14.59 -2.16
CA VAL A 42 -11.43 -14.10 -3.21
C VAL A 42 -11.00 -12.68 -3.59
N SER A 43 -10.79 -12.45 -4.88
CA SER A 43 -10.56 -11.12 -5.45
C SER A 43 -11.81 -10.71 -6.21
N ILE A 44 -12.40 -9.57 -5.85
CA ILE A 44 -13.59 -9.04 -6.51
C ILE A 44 -13.18 -7.81 -7.31
N CYS A 45 -13.55 -7.78 -8.57
CA CYS A 45 -13.45 -6.58 -9.39
C CYS A 45 -14.79 -5.84 -9.33
N VAL A 46 -14.76 -4.55 -8.99
CA VAL A 46 -15.94 -3.72 -8.81
C VAL A 46 -15.81 -2.50 -9.71
N HIS A 47 -16.88 -2.20 -10.46
CA HIS A 47 -17.01 -0.92 -11.14
C HIS A 47 -17.50 0.13 -10.16
N GLU A 48 -16.73 1.20 -10.06
CA GLU A 48 -17.06 2.41 -9.35
C GLU A 48 -17.04 3.55 -10.37
N GLU A 49 -18.10 4.36 -10.39
CA GLU A 49 -18.11 5.58 -11.19
C GLU A 49 -17.13 6.57 -10.56
N ALA A 50 -16.09 6.93 -11.32
CA ALA A 50 -15.17 7.96 -10.88
C ALA A 50 -15.91 9.29 -10.85
N LYS A 51 -15.92 9.95 -9.69
CA LYS A 51 -16.38 11.34 -9.62
C LYS A 51 -15.41 12.20 -10.40
N ASP A 52 -15.95 13.15 -11.16
CA ASP A 52 -15.13 14.15 -11.81
C ASP A 52 -14.26 14.87 -10.77
N PRO A 53 -12.95 15.02 -11.03
CA PRO A 53 -12.09 15.77 -10.13
C PRO A 53 -12.63 17.20 -10.03
N GLN A 54 -12.68 17.71 -8.80
CA GLN A 54 -12.96 19.12 -8.59
C GLN A 54 -11.88 19.95 -9.33
N PRO A 55 -12.26 21.10 -9.91
CA PRO A 55 -11.28 21.97 -10.57
C PRO A 55 -10.15 22.31 -9.59
N ALA A 56 -8.91 22.16 -10.06
CA ALA A 56 -7.74 22.40 -9.24
C ALA A 56 -7.79 23.84 -8.70
N THR A 57 -7.79 23.97 -7.38
CA THR A 57 -7.81 25.28 -6.70
C THR A 57 -6.42 25.50 -6.10
N GLY A 58 -5.47 25.99 -6.90
CA GLY A 58 -4.10 26.26 -6.45
C GLY A 58 -3.06 26.20 -7.57
N ASP A 59 -1.79 26.37 -7.18
CA ASP A 59 -0.65 26.36 -8.09
C ASP A 59 -0.38 24.94 -8.64
N VAL A 60 0.09 24.90 -9.89
CA VAL A 60 0.54 23.65 -10.52
C VAL A 60 1.88 23.25 -9.90
N ILE A 61 1.93 22.05 -9.30
CA ILE A 61 3.14 21.50 -8.69
C ILE A 61 3.60 20.29 -9.50
N GLY A 62 4.87 20.29 -9.90
CA GLY A 62 5.51 19.12 -10.48
C GLY A 62 5.83 18.10 -9.39
N VAL A 63 5.52 16.83 -9.63
CA VAL A 63 5.82 15.71 -8.71
C VAL A 63 6.80 14.76 -9.40
N ASP A 64 7.99 14.61 -8.83
CA ASP A 64 8.99 13.63 -9.29
C ASP A 64 9.08 12.45 -8.32
N LEU A 65 8.87 11.24 -8.81
CA LEU A 65 8.91 10.00 -8.04
C LEU A 65 10.31 9.38 -8.11
N LEU A 66 11.03 9.42 -6.99
CA LEU A 66 12.44 9.05 -6.94
C LEU A 66 12.68 7.69 -6.25
N ILE A 67 13.89 7.16 -6.41
CA ILE A 67 14.31 5.92 -5.71
C ILE A 67 14.72 6.23 -4.27
N LYS A 68 15.43 7.35 -4.05
CA LYS A 68 15.93 7.74 -2.71
C LYS A 68 14.83 8.32 -1.82
N GLN A 69 14.01 9.21 -2.40
CA GLN A 69 12.84 9.83 -1.79
C GLN A 69 11.59 9.35 -2.52
N LEU A 70 10.46 9.19 -1.83
CA LEU A 70 9.22 8.74 -2.46
C LEU A 70 8.75 9.73 -3.53
N ALA A 71 8.75 11.01 -3.18
CA ALA A 71 8.36 12.10 -4.07
C ALA A 71 9.11 13.39 -3.71
N THR A 72 9.46 14.18 -4.73
CA THR A 72 9.96 15.56 -4.58
C THR A 72 9.05 16.48 -5.38
N LEU A 73 8.66 17.59 -4.77
CA LEU A 73 7.76 18.58 -5.36
C LEU A 73 8.57 19.79 -5.84
N SER A 74 8.06 20.49 -6.85
CA SER A 74 8.69 21.69 -7.39
C SER A 74 8.79 22.86 -6.37
N ASP A 75 8.04 22.80 -5.28
CA ASP A 75 8.11 23.74 -4.15
C ASP A 75 9.15 23.37 -3.09
N GLY A 76 9.97 22.35 -3.34
CA GLY A 76 11.04 21.90 -2.45
C GLY A 76 10.60 20.92 -1.36
N ARG A 77 9.30 20.60 -1.24
CA ARG A 77 8.85 19.55 -0.31
C ARG A 77 9.33 18.18 -0.78
N THR A 78 9.73 17.35 0.18
CA THR A 78 10.17 15.97 -0.08
C THR A 78 9.45 14.99 0.82
N PHE A 79 9.19 13.80 0.29
CA PHE A 79 8.53 12.71 0.99
C PHE A 79 9.47 11.52 1.07
N GLU A 80 9.65 10.96 2.26
CA GLU A 80 10.57 9.84 2.47
C GLU A 80 10.08 8.54 1.81
N ASN A 81 11.00 7.76 1.23
CA ASN A 81 10.69 6.46 0.67
C ASN A 81 10.71 5.33 1.73
N PRO A 82 9.58 4.66 2.01
CA PRO A 82 9.57 3.49 2.88
C PRO A 82 10.37 2.34 2.26
N LYS A 83 11.55 2.03 2.80
CA LYS A 83 12.47 0.98 2.29
C LYS A 83 12.03 -0.44 2.63
N ALA A 84 10.74 -0.76 2.49
CA ALA A 84 10.15 -2.05 2.85
C ALA A 84 10.67 -3.22 2.00
N LEU A 85 11.00 -2.96 0.73
CA LEU A 85 11.46 -3.98 -0.21
C LEU A 85 12.77 -4.63 0.26
N ARG A 86 13.75 -3.83 0.68
CA ARG A 86 15.07 -4.34 1.09
C ARG A 86 14.97 -5.30 2.27
N LYS A 87 14.21 -4.93 3.30
CA LYS A 87 13.96 -5.78 4.49
C LYS A 87 13.32 -7.11 4.09
N LYS A 88 12.30 -7.07 3.22
CA LYS A 88 11.58 -8.26 2.75
C LYS A 88 12.48 -9.18 1.92
N LEU A 89 13.33 -8.63 1.07
CA LEU A 89 14.29 -9.41 0.27
C LEU A 89 15.32 -10.12 1.15
N THR A 90 15.88 -9.45 2.15
CA THR A 90 16.82 -10.07 3.10
C THR A 90 16.14 -11.22 3.85
N MET A 91 14.91 -11.02 4.33
CA MET A 91 14.14 -12.08 4.99
C MET A 91 13.88 -13.27 4.06
N LEU A 92 13.47 -13.00 2.82
CA LEU A 92 13.24 -14.02 1.80
C LEU A 92 14.52 -14.84 1.52
N GLN A 93 15.67 -14.18 1.40
CA GLN A 93 16.96 -14.85 1.22
C GLN A 93 17.28 -15.77 2.40
N CYS A 94 17.10 -15.30 3.65
CA CYS A 94 17.30 -16.11 4.84
C CYS A 94 16.38 -17.33 4.87
N LEU A 95 15.10 -17.17 4.55
CA LEU A 95 14.13 -18.26 4.52
C LEU A 95 14.44 -19.27 3.40
N SER A 96 14.82 -18.79 2.21
CA SER A 96 15.23 -19.63 1.09
C SER A 96 16.45 -20.48 1.42
N ARG A 97 17.49 -19.88 2.03
CA ARG A 97 18.68 -20.60 2.52
C ARG A 97 18.32 -21.67 3.56
N ARG A 98 17.46 -21.33 4.53
CA ARG A 98 16.97 -22.29 5.55
C ARG A 98 16.19 -23.44 4.93
N GLN A 99 15.43 -23.20 3.86
CA GLN A 99 14.69 -24.24 3.14
C GLN A 99 15.64 -25.15 2.34
N SER A 100 16.63 -24.57 1.64
CA SER A 100 17.60 -25.31 0.83
C SER A 100 18.43 -26.29 1.66
N ARG A 101 18.82 -25.92 2.89
CA ARG A 101 19.56 -26.79 3.82
C ARG A 101 18.75 -27.97 4.38
N LYS A 102 17.43 -28.03 4.16
CA LYS A 102 16.58 -29.11 4.65
C LYS A 102 16.55 -30.25 3.63
N ALA A 103 16.59 -31.49 4.14
CA ALA A 103 16.53 -32.69 3.31
C ALA A 103 15.34 -32.64 2.34
N LYS A 104 15.59 -32.93 1.05
CA LYS A 104 14.57 -32.99 0.00
C LYS A 104 13.48 -34.00 0.39
N GLY A 105 12.23 -33.67 0.13
CA GLY A 105 11.08 -34.51 0.52
C GLY A 105 10.69 -34.48 2.01
N SER A 106 11.58 -34.05 2.93
CA SER A 106 11.29 -34.09 4.36
C SER A 106 10.10 -33.21 4.76
N ARG A 107 9.36 -33.67 5.78
CA ARG A 107 8.26 -32.91 6.40
C ARG A 107 8.72 -31.52 6.88
N ASN A 108 9.96 -31.41 7.36
CA ASN A 108 10.54 -30.13 7.79
C ASN A 108 10.77 -29.17 6.61
N ARG A 109 11.14 -29.68 5.43
CA ARG A 109 11.26 -28.87 4.21
C ARG A 109 9.90 -28.40 3.71
N GLN A 110 8.88 -29.25 3.77
CA GLN A 110 7.50 -28.88 3.44
C GLN A 110 6.96 -27.79 4.40
N LYS A 111 7.16 -27.95 5.71
CA LYS A 111 6.84 -26.91 6.71
C LYS A 111 7.55 -25.58 6.42
N ALA A 112 8.83 -25.61 6.06
CA ALA A 112 9.58 -24.40 5.72
C ALA A 112 9.11 -23.73 4.40
N ARG A 113 8.52 -24.50 3.48
CA ARG A 113 7.88 -23.98 2.25
C ARG A 113 6.52 -23.34 2.54
N ALA A 114 5.78 -23.88 3.49
CA ALA A 114 4.46 -23.38 3.90
C ALA A 114 4.54 -22.19 4.88
N ALA A 115 5.70 -21.95 5.51
CA ALA A 115 5.91 -20.81 6.39
C ALA A 115 5.64 -19.49 5.62
N PRO A 116 4.65 -18.69 6.06
CA PRO A 116 4.12 -17.60 5.25
C PRO A 116 5.12 -16.46 5.10
N LEU A 117 5.59 -16.26 3.86
CA LEU A 117 6.12 -14.97 3.38
C LEU A 117 5.01 -13.90 3.25
N THR A 118 3.75 -14.29 3.47
CA THR A 118 2.55 -13.56 3.04
C THR A 118 2.07 -12.48 4.00
N ASP A 119 2.49 -12.45 5.27
CA ASP A 119 2.11 -11.36 6.19
C ASP A 119 2.58 -9.99 5.68
N ALA A 120 3.62 -9.98 4.85
CA ALA A 120 4.11 -8.79 4.17
C ALA A 120 3.23 -8.28 3.02
N ARG A 121 2.28 -9.07 2.49
CA ARG A 121 1.38 -8.67 1.38
C ARG A 121 -0.01 -8.30 1.86
N SER A 122 -0.55 -8.97 2.88
CA SER A 122 -1.81 -8.57 3.55
C SER A 122 -1.69 -7.21 4.24
N ASP A 123 -0.50 -6.87 4.76
CA ASP A 123 -0.24 -5.55 5.36
C ASP A 123 -0.21 -4.39 4.34
N ARG A 124 -0.19 -4.65 3.03
CA ARG A 124 -0.31 -3.57 2.03
C ARG A 124 -1.67 -2.88 2.06
N GLN A 125 -2.72 -3.55 2.55
CA GLN A 125 -4.04 -2.93 2.74
C GLN A 125 -4.22 -2.32 4.14
N ARG A 126 -3.26 -2.52 5.06
CA ARG A 126 -3.20 -1.85 6.37
C ARG A 126 -2.27 -0.63 6.31
N ALA A 127 -2.49 0.28 5.37
CA ALA A 127 -1.91 1.61 5.53
C ALA A 127 -2.75 2.37 6.57
N PRO A 128 -2.16 2.94 7.64
CA PRO A 128 -2.88 3.92 8.44
C PRO A 128 -3.26 5.11 7.54
N ARG A 129 -4.56 5.46 7.50
CA ARG A 129 -5.13 6.64 6.81
C ARG A 129 -4.68 7.98 7.41
N ARG A 130 -3.45 8.09 7.93
CA ARG A 130 -2.93 9.35 8.46
C ARG A 130 -1.57 9.64 7.85
N PHE A 131 -1.60 10.14 6.62
CA PHE A 131 -0.54 10.98 6.11
C PHE A 131 -0.82 12.39 6.66
N ALA A 132 -0.28 12.70 7.84
CA ALA A 132 -0.30 14.06 8.34
C ALA A 132 0.91 14.79 7.72
N PRO A 133 0.71 15.81 6.86
CA PRO A 133 1.81 16.61 6.38
C PRO A 133 2.49 17.26 7.60
N SER A 134 3.81 17.08 7.73
CA SER A 134 4.57 17.83 8.71
C SER A 134 4.59 19.30 8.26
N ASN A 135 3.63 20.10 8.74
CA ASN A 135 3.68 21.55 8.63
C ASN A 135 4.84 22.04 9.51
N ARG A 136 6.04 22.14 8.93
CA ARG A 136 7.04 23.08 9.44
C ARG A 136 6.72 24.43 8.81
N PRO A 137 6.34 25.46 9.58
CA PRO A 137 6.21 26.79 9.02
C PRO A 137 7.58 27.24 8.54
N ASP A 138 7.60 27.77 7.31
CA ASP A 138 8.74 28.44 6.74
C ASP A 138 9.15 29.58 7.67
N ARG A 139 10.42 29.59 8.10
CA ARG A 139 10.90 30.69 8.94
C ARG A 139 11.07 31.88 8.02
N GLY A 140 10.06 32.77 8.02
CA GLY A 140 10.11 34.01 7.28
C GLY A 140 11.42 34.76 7.54
N GLU A 141 12.23 34.92 6.50
CA GLU A 141 13.31 35.89 6.49
C GLU A 141 12.70 37.29 6.50
N ASN A 142 12.92 38.03 7.59
CA ASN A 142 12.58 39.45 7.64
C ASN A 142 13.44 40.21 6.60
N PRO A 143 12.85 40.99 5.69
CA PRO A 143 13.62 41.83 4.80
C PRO A 143 14.36 42.91 5.61
N ARG A 144 15.66 43.04 5.36
CA ARG A 144 16.50 44.06 6.01
C ARG A 144 16.08 45.45 5.53
N PRO A 145 16.05 46.47 6.42
CA PRO A 145 15.68 47.82 6.03
C PRO A 145 16.73 48.40 5.08
N ILE A 146 16.28 48.92 3.94
CA ILE A 146 17.09 49.67 2.99
C ILE A 146 17.41 51.01 3.64
N LYS A 147 18.70 51.29 3.88
CA LYS A 147 19.14 52.60 4.36
C LYS A 147 18.91 53.63 3.26
N SER A 148 18.05 54.62 3.51
CA SER A 148 17.94 55.81 2.67
C SER A 148 19.25 56.61 2.79
N GLY A 149 19.99 56.66 1.68
CA GLY A 149 21.13 57.56 1.52
C GLY A 149 20.63 59.00 1.38
N ARG A 150 21.21 59.89 2.19
CA ARG A 150 21.02 61.33 2.11
C ARG A 150 21.77 61.85 0.87
N VAL A 151 21.08 62.57 -0.02
CA VAL A 151 21.68 63.56 -0.93
C VAL A 151 20.79 64.78 -0.90
#